data_AF-C3MV94-F1
#
_entry.id   AF-C3MV94-F1
#
_cell.length_a   1.000
_cell.length_b   1.000
_cell.length_c   1.000
_cell.angle_alpha   90.00
_cell.angle_beta   90.00
_cell.angle_gamma   90.00
#
_symmetry.space_group_name_H-M   'P 1'
#
loop_
_entity.id
_entity.type
_entity.pdbx_description
1 polymer ?
#
loop_
_entity_poly.entity_id
_entity_poly.type
_entity_poly.pdbx_seq_one_letter_code
_entity_poly.pdbx_strand_id
1 'polypeptide(L)'
;MKCEICEENISFFTCNLCGRQVCSNDYLTDKGICKVCEMSLCKLCQKHLSIGSCEICGNTVCEECTAYFDGARRICKNCYNKK
;
A
#
# COMPACT_ATOMS: atom_id res chain seq x y z
N MET A 1 -6.29 -15.51 -18.33
CA MET A 1 -5.81 -14.12 -18.54
C MET A 1 -4.37 -14.05 -18.05
N LYS A 2 -3.55 -13.10 -18.50
CA LYS A 2 -2.18 -12.91 -17.99
C LYS A 2 -2.21 -12.15 -16.66
N CYS A 3 -1.20 -12.36 -15.82
CA CYS A 3 -0.98 -11.59 -14.61
C CYS A 3 -0.83 -10.10 -14.92
N GLU A 4 -1.59 -9.24 -14.24
CA GLU A 4 -1.52 -7.78 -14.39
C GLU A 4 -0.28 -7.14 -13.74
N ILE A 5 0.59 -7.92 -13.09
CA ILE A 5 1.84 -7.44 -12.50
C ILE A 5 3.03 -7.86 -13.36
N CYS A 6 3.19 -9.16 -13.61
CA CYS A 6 4.36 -9.66 -14.33
C CYS A 6 4.15 -9.81 -15.85
N GLU A 7 2.91 -9.74 -16.35
CA GLU A 7 2.53 -9.87 -17.78
C GLU A 7 2.98 -11.16 -18.51
N GLU A 8 3.58 -12.09 -17.77
CA GLU A 8 4.13 -13.35 -18.25
C GLU A 8 3.26 -14.55 -17.85
N ASN A 9 3.05 -14.73 -16.55
CA ASN A 9 2.36 -15.89 -15.97
C ASN A 9 0.84 -15.79 -16.11
N ILE A 10 0.16 -16.93 -16.04
CA ILE A 10 -1.31 -17.00 -16.00
C ILE A 10 -1.81 -16.45 -14.66
N SER A 11 -2.85 -15.62 -14.69
CA SER A 11 -3.53 -15.15 -13.48
C SER A 11 -4.47 -16.22 -12.92
N PHE A 12 -4.41 -16.41 -11.59
CA PHE A 12 -5.24 -17.38 -10.87
C PHE A 12 -6.01 -16.74 -9.70
N PHE A 13 -5.57 -15.58 -9.23
CA PHE A 13 -6.10 -14.92 -8.04
C PHE A 13 -6.55 -13.50 -8.34
N THR A 14 -7.55 -13.01 -7.60
CA THR A 14 -7.97 -11.61 -7.62
C THR A 14 -7.57 -10.95 -6.30
N CYS A 15 -6.91 -9.79 -6.37
CA CYS A 15 -6.52 -9.04 -5.18
C CYS A 15 -7.76 -8.42 -4.52
N ASN A 16 -7.99 -8.70 -3.23
CA ASN A 16 -9.15 -8.18 -2.51
C ASN A 16 -9.10 -6.67 -2.25
N LEU A 17 -7.94 -6.03 -2.45
CA LEU A 17 -7.74 -4.61 -2.17
C LEU A 17 -7.82 -3.73 -3.43
N CYS A 18 -7.21 -4.16 -4.55
CA CYS A 18 -7.19 -3.37 -5.79
C CYS A 18 -7.91 -4.02 -6.97
N GLY A 19 -8.38 -5.26 -6.83
CA GLY A 19 -9.11 -5.97 -7.89
C GLY A 19 -8.25 -6.57 -9.01
N ARG A 20 -6.92 -6.34 -9.02
CA ARG A 20 -6.03 -6.93 -10.05
C ARG A 20 -6.07 -8.46 -10.02
N GLN A 21 -6.08 -9.06 -11.20
CA GLN A 21 -5.88 -10.48 -11.44
C GLN A 21 -4.38 -10.79 -11.55
N VAL A 22 -3.89 -11.65 -10.65
CA VAL A 22 -2.46 -11.91 -10.49
C VAL A 22 -2.15 -13.40 -10.46
N CYS A 23 -0.92 -13.75 -10.81
CA CYS A 23 -0.41 -15.12 -10.71
C CYS A 23 -0.06 -15.50 -9.26
N SER A 24 0.22 -16.77 -9.01
CA SER A 24 0.64 -17.26 -7.69
C SER A 24 1.90 -16.58 -7.15
N ASN A 25 2.80 -16.14 -8.03
CA ASN A 25 4.05 -15.51 -7.61
C ASN A 25 3.84 -14.08 -7.11
N ASP A 26 2.77 -13.41 -7.54
CA ASP A 26 2.46 -12.03 -7.18
C ASP A 26 1.31 -11.90 -6.19
N TYR A 27 0.74 -13.02 -5.75
CA TYR A 27 -0.33 -13.09 -4.76
C TYR A 27 0.22 -13.53 -3.40
N LEU A 28 -0.18 -12.83 -2.35
CA LEU A 28 0.11 -13.18 -0.96
C LEU A 28 -1.14 -13.85 -0.38
N THR A 29 -1.12 -15.19 -0.35
CA THR A 29 -2.28 -16.01 0.07
C THR A 29 -2.65 -15.79 1.53
N ASP A 30 -1.68 -15.52 2.40
CA ASP A 30 -1.88 -15.22 3.82
C ASP A 30 -2.60 -13.89 4.06
N LYS A 31 -2.41 -12.91 3.16
CA LYS A 31 -3.02 -11.58 3.24
C LYS A 31 -4.22 -11.38 2.30
N GLY A 32 -4.39 -12.25 1.32
CA GLY A 32 -5.45 -12.14 0.30
C GLY A 32 -5.25 -10.98 -0.69
N ILE A 33 -4.03 -10.45 -0.83
CA ILE A 33 -3.71 -9.27 -1.65
C ILE A 33 -2.51 -9.54 -2.57
N CYS A 34 -2.31 -8.71 -3.58
CA CYS A 34 -1.11 -8.77 -4.41
C CYS A 34 0.11 -8.14 -3.71
N LYS A 35 1.32 -8.54 -4.12
CA LYS A 35 2.58 -7.99 -3.60
C LYS A 35 2.69 -6.47 -3.75
N VAL A 36 2.18 -5.90 -4.85
CA VAL A 36 2.18 -4.45 -5.05
C VAL A 36 1.32 -3.74 -4.00
N CYS A 37 0.15 -4.28 -3.67
CA CYS A 37 -0.67 -3.73 -2.60
C CYS A 37 0.05 -3.78 -1.26
N GLU A 38 0.70 -4.90 -0.94
CA GLU A 38 1.47 -5.05 0.29
C GLU A 38 2.56 -3.98 0.44
N MET A 39 3.36 -3.79 -0.61
CA MET A 39 4.42 -2.78 -0.64
C MET A 39 3.88 -1.35 -0.54
N SER A 40 2.63 -1.15 -0.95
CA SER A 40 1.94 0.14 -0.95
C SER A 40 1.09 0.38 0.30
N LEU A 41 1.07 -0.53 1.27
CA LEU A 41 0.33 -0.32 2.52
C LEU A 41 0.98 0.79 3.35
N CYS A 42 0.15 1.52 4.08
CA CYS A 42 0.62 2.46 5.10
C CYS A 42 1.47 1.74 6.15
N LYS A 43 2.69 2.21 6.39
CA LYS A 43 3.61 1.65 7.40
C LYS A 43 3.11 1.79 8.83
N LEU A 44 2.14 2.66 9.11
CA LEU A 44 1.59 2.86 10.45
C LEU A 44 0.49 1.85 10.78
N CYS A 45 -0.50 1.69 9.89
CA CYS A 45 -1.67 0.85 10.18
C CYS A 45 -1.65 -0.51 9.48
N GLN A 46 -0.87 -0.69 8.41
CA GLN A 46 -0.84 -1.90 7.57
C GLN A 46 -2.23 -2.35 7.05
N LYS A 47 -3.17 -1.41 6.94
CA LYS A 47 -4.57 -1.67 6.52
C LYS A 47 -4.95 -0.97 5.22
N HIS A 48 -4.60 0.31 5.08
CA HIS A 48 -4.98 1.13 3.94
C HIS A 48 -3.78 1.35 3.01
N LEU A 49 -4.06 1.49 1.71
CA LEU A 49 -3.07 1.94 0.74
C LEU A 49 -2.57 3.35 1.10
N SER A 50 -1.28 3.57 0.92
CA SER A 50 -0.66 4.86 1.15
C SER A 50 -1.01 5.85 0.06
N ILE A 51 -1.20 7.12 0.43
CA ILE A 51 -1.44 8.24 -0.48
C ILE A 51 -0.20 9.13 -0.66
N GLY A 52 0.92 8.73 -0.06
CA GLY A 52 2.18 9.46 -0.07
C GLY A 52 3.08 9.00 1.08
N SER A 53 4.10 9.79 1.38
CA SER A 53 5.07 9.51 2.44
C SER A 53 5.15 10.64 3.45
N CYS A 54 5.46 10.31 4.70
CA CYS A 54 5.75 11.29 5.74
C CYS A 54 7.06 12.03 5.42
N GLU A 55 7.05 13.36 5.40
CA GLU A 55 8.26 14.15 5.15
C GLU A 55 9.33 14.02 6.24
N ILE A 56 8.94 13.65 7.45
CA ILE A 56 9.88 13.54 8.58
C ILE A 56 10.57 12.17 8.61
N CYS A 57 9.82 11.08 8.41
CA CYS A 57 10.36 9.72 8.58
C CYS A 57 10.39 8.89 7.29
N GLY A 58 9.91 9.41 6.16
CA GLY A 58 9.91 8.72 4.86
C GLY A 58 8.89 7.58 4.73
N ASN A 59 8.28 7.13 5.83
CA ASN A 59 7.30 6.06 5.82
C ASN A 59 6.06 6.39 4.98
N THR A 60 5.60 5.42 4.20
CA THR A 60 4.33 5.53 3.47
C THR A 60 3.16 5.68 4.44
N VAL A 61 2.25 6.60 4.14
CA VAL A 61 1.16 7.00 5.02
C VAL A 61 -0.17 7.06 4.27
N CYS A 62 -1.23 6.49 4.85
CA CYS A 62 -2.59 6.65 4.33
C CYS A 62 -3.21 7.96 4.82
N GLU A 63 -4.37 8.30 4.28
CA GLU A 63 -5.13 9.48 4.67
C GLU A 63 -5.41 9.50 6.19
N GLU A 64 -5.94 8.40 6.73
CA GLU A 64 -6.28 8.30 8.16
C GLU A 64 -5.07 8.39 9.10
N CYS A 65 -3.88 8.03 8.64
CA CYS A 65 -2.64 8.08 9.43
C CYS A 65 -1.87 9.39 9.26
N THR A 66 -2.35 10.28 8.39
CA THR A 66 -1.80 11.62 8.19
C THR A 66 -2.39 12.56 9.24
N ALA A 67 -1.54 13.27 9.99
CA ALA A 67 -1.96 14.24 11.01
C ALA A 67 -1.90 15.69 10.49
N TYR A 68 -1.03 15.96 9.51
CA TYR A 68 -0.90 17.26 8.89
C TYR A 68 -0.68 17.10 7.39
N PHE A 69 -1.39 17.92 6.61
CA PHE A 69 -1.25 18.02 5.17
C PHE A 69 -1.52 19.45 4.71
N ASP A 70 -0.63 20.02 3.89
CA ASP A 70 -0.75 21.38 3.35
C ASP A 70 -0.76 21.43 1.81
N GLY A 71 -1.09 20.32 1.16
CA GLY A 71 -1.03 20.19 -0.30
C GLY A 71 0.31 19.68 -0.81
N ALA A 72 1.42 20.07 -0.18
CA ALA A 72 2.76 19.64 -0.54
C ALA A 72 3.30 18.55 0.40
N ARG A 73 3.17 18.78 1.71
CA ARG A 73 3.85 18.00 2.75
C ARG A 73 2.84 17.18 3.52
N ARG A 74 3.17 15.91 3.79
CA ARG A 74 2.40 15.03 4.68
C ARG A 74 3.23 14.69 5.90
N ILE A 75 2.66 14.79 7.10
CA ILE A 75 3.29 14.35 8.35
C ILE A 75 2.38 13.33 9.02
N CYS A 76 2.94 12.17 9.35
CA CYS A 76 2.20 11.10 10.01
C CYS A 76 1.95 11.39 11.50
N LYS A 77 0.91 10.77 12.07
CA LYS A 77 0.55 10.89 13.49
C LYS A 77 1.72 10.67 14.45
N ASN A 78 2.57 9.67 14.17
CA ASN A 78 3.72 9.34 15.01
C ASN A 78 4.78 10.45 15.06
N CYS A 79 4.97 11.20 13.97
CA CYS A 79 5.92 12.31 13.92
C CYS A 79 5.30 13.62 14.41
N TYR A 80 4.01 13.83 14.17
CA TYR A 80 3.30 15.02 14.61
C TYR A 80 3.22 15.11 16.15
N ASN A 81 2.93 13.98 16.81
CA ASN A 81 2.82 13.91 18.28
C ASN A 81 4.15 13.99 19.04
N LYS A 82 5.29 14.05 18.33
CA LYS A 82 6.62 14.24 18.95
C LYS A 82 7.01 15.72 19.08
N LYS A 83 6.11 16.64 18.73
CA LYS A 83 6.28 18.08 18.90
C LYS A 83 5.85 18.55 20.28
#